data_AF-A0A4Y1Z9C5-F1
#
_entry.id   AF-A0A4Y1Z9C5-F1
#
_cell.length_a   1.000
_cell.length_b   1.000
_cell.length_c   1.000
_cell.angle_alpha   90.00
_cell.angle_beta   90.00
_cell.angle_gamma   90.00
#
_symmetry.space_group_name_H-M   'P 1'
#
loop_
_entity.id
_entity.type
_entity.pdbx_description
1 polymer ?
#
loop_
_entity_poly.entity_id
_entity_poly.type
_entity_poly.pdbx_seq_one_letter_code
_entity_poly.pdbx_strand_id
1 'polypeptide(L)'
;MPVPVPAVMQMRIGTNIPIKQRTDIQTELITPTGMGLVKALVRQFGPIPEAQILLKSGYGFGKRDTGAFNALRALLFDEKKACKRSAATKIRYC
;
A
#
# COMPACT_ATOMS: atom_id res chain seq x y z
N MET A 1 2.38 -16.77 20.71
CA MET A 1 1.89 -15.37 20.80
C MET A 1 0.69 -15.24 19.87
N PRO A 2 -0.43 -14.61 20.27
CA PRO A 2 -1.54 -14.38 19.36
C PRO A 2 -1.08 -13.58 18.14
N VAL A 3 -1.62 -13.92 16.97
CA VAL A 3 -1.39 -13.20 15.72
C VAL A 3 -2.73 -12.61 15.27
N PRO A 4 -2.81 -11.29 15.03
CA PRO A 4 -1.72 -10.30 15.09
C PRO A 4 -1.23 -10.03 16.53
N VAL A 5 -0.01 -9.53 16.67
CA VAL A 5 0.57 -9.33 18.01
C VAL A 5 -0.16 -8.19 18.75
N PRO A 6 -0.19 -8.19 20.09
CA PRO A 6 -0.97 -7.22 20.87
C PRO A 6 -0.65 -5.76 20.55
N ALA A 7 0.61 -5.43 20.28
CA ALA A 7 1.03 -4.06 19.92
C ALA A 7 0.37 -3.58 18.62
N VAL A 8 0.24 -4.45 17.61
CA VAL A 8 -0.42 -4.12 16.34
C VAL A 8 -1.93 -3.98 16.52
N MET A 9 -2.52 -4.74 17.44
CA MET A 9 -3.94 -4.57 17.82
C MET A 9 -4.19 -3.23 18.49
N GLN A 10 -3.36 -2.84 19.46
CA GLN A 10 -3.48 -1.55 20.14
C GLN A 10 -3.37 -0.37 19.17
N MET A 11 -2.43 -0.43 18.22
CA MET A 11 -2.27 0.63 17.22
C MET A 11 -3.47 0.78 16.27
N ARG A 12 -4.30 -0.26 16.13
CA ARG A 12 -5.47 -0.27 15.24
C ARG A 12 -6.68 0.44 15.83
N ILE A 13 -6.80 0.50 17.16
CA ILE A 13 -7.90 1.15 17.86
C ILE A 13 -8.03 2.60 17.37
N GLY A 14 -9.25 2.98 16.95
CA GLY A 14 -9.55 4.32 16.45
C GLY A 14 -8.90 4.69 15.12
N THR A 15 -8.37 3.73 14.36
CA THR A 15 -7.78 3.98 13.04
C THR A 15 -8.57 3.30 11.93
N ASN A 16 -8.58 3.89 10.74
CA ASN A 16 -9.21 3.31 9.55
C ASN A 16 -8.16 2.75 8.58
N ILE A 17 -7.09 2.13 9.11
CA ILE A 17 -6.01 1.56 8.30
C ILE A 17 -6.52 0.25 7.68
N PRO A 18 -6.62 0.13 6.35
CA PRO A 18 -7.14 -1.06 5.71
C PRO A 18 -6.13 -2.21 5.81
N ILE A 19 -6.50 -3.28 6.51
CA ILE A 19 -5.67 -4.47 6.67
C ILE A 19 -6.46 -5.70 6.23
N LYS A 20 -5.97 -6.40 5.21
CA LYS A 20 -6.50 -7.69 4.81
C LYS A 20 -5.75 -8.78 5.55
N GLN A 21 -6.42 -9.41 6.51
CA GLN A 21 -5.85 -10.54 7.23
C GLN A 21 -5.99 -11.82 6.40
N ARG A 22 -4.90 -12.57 6.31
CA ARG A 22 -4.88 -13.92 5.77
C ARG A 22 -4.98 -14.90 6.94
N THR A 23 -6.06 -15.68 6.97
CA THR A 23 -6.35 -16.64 8.05
C THR A 23 -5.51 -17.92 7.94
N ASP A 24 -4.96 -18.18 6.76
CA ASP A 24 -4.08 -19.32 6.47
C ASP A 24 -2.63 -19.09 6.93
N ILE A 25 -2.26 -17.85 7.25
CA ILE A 25 -0.90 -17.49 7.67
C ILE A 25 -0.88 -17.28 9.20
N GLN A 26 -0.20 -18.17 9.92
CA GLN A 26 -0.07 -18.11 11.39
C GLN A 26 1.03 -17.16 11.88
N THR A 27 1.53 -16.29 11.01
CA THR A 27 2.54 -15.29 11.35
C THR A 27 2.05 -13.88 10.99
N GLU A 28 2.59 -12.89 11.69
CA GLU A 28 2.20 -11.51 11.51
C GLU A 28 2.83 -10.92 10.23
N LEU A 29 1.98 -10.57 9.26
CA LEU A 29 2.39 -9.90 8.03
C LEU A 29 2.72 -8.41 8.22
N ILE A 30 2.08 -7.75 9.20
CA ILE A 30 2.32 -6.34 9.53
C ILE A 30 2.86 -6.28 10.95
N THR A 31 4.17 -6.04 11.10
CA THR A 31 4.82 -5.96 12.41
C THR A 31 4.57 -4.60 13.09
N PRO A 32 4.82 -4.47 14.41
CA PRO A 32 4.65 -3.19 15.11
C PRO A 32 5.41 -2.02 14.47
N THR A 33 6.64 -2.24 14.04
CA THR A 33 7.46 -1.22 13.35
C THR A 33 6.82 -0.78 12.04
N GLY A 34 6.34 -1.72 11.22
CA GLY A 34 5.67 -1.42 9.96
C GLY A 34 4.36 -0.66 10.17
N MET A 35 3.56 -1.08 11.15
CA MET A 35 2.33 -0.37 11.53
C MET A 35 2.60 1.06 12.01
N GLY A 36 3.67 1.26 12.79
CA GLY A 36 4.09 2.59 13.24
C GLY A 36 4.41 3.53 12.08
N LEU A 37 5.15 3.05 11.08
CA LEU A 37 5.45 3.83 9.87
C LEU A 37 4.18 4.21 9.12
N VAL A 38 3.28 3.25 8.89
CA VAL A 38 2.01 3.50 8.19
C VAL A 38 1.19 4.54 8.94
N LYS A 39 1.01 4.36 10.25
CA LYS A 39 0.20 5.27 11.08
C LYS A 39 0.78 6.69 11.18
N ALA A 40 2.11 6.82 11.17
CA ALA A 40 2.78 8.12 11.31
C ALA A 40 2.92 8.89 9.99
N LEU A 41 3.14 8.18 8.87
CA LEU A 41 3.54 8.81 7.60
C LEU A 41 2.42 8.85 6.55
N VAL A 42 1.46 7.92 6.59
CA VAL A 42 0.44 7.82 5.54
C VAL A 42 -0.69 8.81 5.79
N ARG A 43 -0.96 9.66 4.80
CA ARG A 43 -2.06 10.65 4.84
C ARG A 43 -3.36 10.13 4.22
N GLN A 44 -3.26 9.21 3.26
CA GLN A 44 -4.41 8.68 2.53
C GLN A 44 -4.14 7.26 2.03
N PHE A 45 -5.19 6.45 1.96
CA PHE A 45 -5.18 5.13 1.33
C PHE A 45 -6.05 5.18 0.08
N GLY A 46 -5.56 4.66 -1.03
CA GLY A 46 -6.27 4.75 -2.31
C GLY A 46 -5.50 4.10 -3.47
N PRO A 47 -6.02 4.23 -4.70
CA PRO A 47 -5.33 3.75 -5.89
C PRO A 47 -4.05 4.55 -6.16
N ILE A 48 -3.20 4.00 -7.04
CA ILE A 48 -2.01 4.69 -7.53
C ILE A 48 -2.46 5.95 -8.30
N PRO A 49 -1.87 7.13 -8.05
CA PRO A 49 -2.27 8.36 -8.73
C PRO A 49 -1.94 8.30 -10.23
N GLU A 50 -2.96 8.38 -11.09
CA GLU A 50 -2.79 8.35 -12.55
C GLU A 50 -2.23 9.66 -13.11
N ALA A 51 -2.44 10.77 -12.41
CA ALA A 51 -2.06 12.11 -12.85
C ALA A 51 -0.64 12.54 -12.39
N GLN A 52 0.17 11.63 -11.84
CA GLN A 52 1.53 11.91 -11.38
C GLN A 52 2.55 11.11 -12.19
N ILE A 53 3.75 11.68 -12.39
CA ILE A 53 4.82 11.00 -13.13
C ILE A 53 5.56 10.08 -12.17
N LEU A 54 5.62 8.77 -12.48
CA LEU A 54 6.41 7.82 -11.71
C LEU A 54 7.91 8.04 -11.95
N LEU A 55 8.65 8.36 -10.89
CA LEU A 55 10.10 8.60 -10.93
C LEU A 55 10.90 7.33 -10.66
N LYS A 56 10.52 6.57 -9.62
CA LYS A 56 11.22 5.35 -9.21
C LYS A 56 10.26 4.32 -8.62
N SER A 57 10.61 3.05 -8.75
CA SER A 57 9.95 1.95 -8.04
C SER A 57 10.97 1.16 -7.23
N GLY A 58 10.59 0.74 -6.03
CA GLY A 58 11.38 -0.12 -5.17
C GLY A 58 10.57 -1.32 -4.69
N TYR A 59 11.25 -2.45 -4.49
CA TYR A 59 10.66 -3.67 -3.95
C TYR A 59 11.50 -4.15 -2.77
N GLY A 60 10.82 -4.48 -1.68
CA GLY A 60 11.43 -5.12 -0.51
C GLY A 60 10.76 -6.47 -0.27
N PHE A 61 11.57 -7.51 -0.05
CA PHE A 61 11.07 -8.87 0.16
C PHE A 61 11.24 -9.26 1.62
N GLY A 62 10.16 -9.77 2.21
CA GLY A 62 10.21 -10.34 3.54
C GLY A 62 10.99 -11.65 3.53
N LYS A 63 11.84 -11.86 4.54
CA LYS A 63 12.66 -13.09 4.68
C LYS A 63 11.90 -14.27 5.29
N ARG A 64 10.68 -14.05 5.80
CA ARG A 64 9.88 -15.11 6.43
C ARG A 64 9.15 -15.90 5.36
N ASP A 65 9.21 -17.22 5.47
CA ASP A 65 8.33 -18.08 4.72
C ASP A 65 6.91 -17.98 5.28
N THR A 66 5.97 -17.64 4.42
CA THR A 66 4.55 -17.47 4.75
C THR A 66 3.65 -18.30 3.85
N GLY A 67 4.21 -19.21 3.05
CA GLY A 67 3.50 -19.94 1.99
C GLY A 67 3.02 -19.04 0.83
N ALA A 68 3.35 -17.75 0.87
CA ALA A 68 2.98 -16.78 -0.14
C ALA A 68 4.07 -15.71 -0.32
N PHE A 69 3.93 -14.99 -1.43
CA PHE A 69 4.84 -13.92 -1.78
C PHE A 69 4.68 -12.72 -0.82
N ASN A 70 5.65 -12.56 0.08
CA ASN A 70 5.73 -11.45 1.02
C ASN A 70 6.63 -10.35 0.45
N ALA A 71 6.03 -9.36 -0.20
CA ALA A 71 6.75 -8.23 -0.75
C ALA A 71 6.03 -6.90 -0.47
N LEU A 72 6.83 -5.86 -0.28
CA LEU A 72 6.41 -4.47 -0.23
C LEU A 72 6.87 -3.77 -1.50
N ARG A 73 5.97 -3.04 -2.15
CA ARG A 73 6.30 -2.18 -3.29
C ARG A 73 6.15 -0.72 -2.89
N ALA A 74 7.19 0.07 -3.16
CA ALA A 74 7.18 1.52 -3.04
C ALA A 74 7.26 2.16 -4.42
N LEU A 75 6.52 3.25 -4.60
CA LEU A 75 6.52 4.06 -5.82
C LEU A 75 6.79 5.50 -5.42
N LEU A 76 7.75 6.14 -6.09
CA LEU A 76 8.09 7.55 -5.90
C LEU A 76 7.56 8.33 -7.11
N PHE A 77 6.73 9.32 -6.85
CA PHE A 77 6.12 10.18 -7.86
C PHE A 77 6.70 11.58 -7.83
N ASP A 78 6.69 12.25 -8.98
CA ASP A 78 6.91 13.69 -9.09
C ASP A 78 5.63 14.43 -8.69
N GLU A 79 5.77 15.52 -7.95
CA GLU A 79 4.66 16.39 -7.57
C GLU A 79 4.12 17.19 -8.77
N LYS A 80 4.88 17.28 -9.86
CA LYS A 80 4.41 17.89 -11.12
C LYS A 80 3.27 17.04 -11.69
N LYS A 81 2.10 17.66 -11.82
CA LYS A 81 0.93 17.06 -12.48
C LYS A 81 1.31 16.65 -13.91
N ALA A 82 1.04 15.40 -14.26
CA ALA A 82 1.03 14.97 -15.64
C ALA A 82 0.09 15.90 -16.43
N CYS A 83 0.56 16.34 -17.59
CA CYS A 83 -0.17 17.26 -18.48
C CYS A 83 -1.60 16.74 -18.70
N LYS A 84 -2.60 17.57 -18.37
CA LYS A 84 -4.01 17.26 -18.67
C LYS A 84 -4.16 17.09 -20.18
N ARG A 85 -4.42 15.87 -20.66
CA ARG A 85 -4.97 15.69 -22.00
C ARG A 85 -6.43 16.13 -21.97
N SER A 86 -6.69 17.35 -22.42
CA SER A 86 -8.04 17.81 -22.76
C SER A 86 -8.57 17.07 -24.00
N ALA A 87 -9.78 16.53 -23.84
CA ALA A 87 -10.79 16.06 -24.79
C ALA A 87 -10.49 15.93 -26.31
N ALA A 88 -10.92 14.78 -26.84
CA ALA A 88 -11.82 14.60 -28.00
C ALA A 88 -11.35 13.56 -29.04
N THR A 89 -11.62 12.28 -28.79
CA THR A 89 -11.70 11.29 -29.88
C THR A 89 -13.17 10.95 -30.10
N LYS A 90 -13.80 11.70 -31.00
CA LYS A 90 -15.12 11.39 -31.55
C LYS A 90 -14.93 10.22 -32.52
N ILE A 91 -15.09 8.99 -32.05
CA ILE A 91 -15.12 7.83 -32.95
C ILE A 91 -16.49 7.85 -33.63
N ARG A 92 -16.54 8.42 -34.85
CA ARG A 92 -17.63 8.12 -35.79
C ARG A 92 -17.33 6.72 -36.36
N TYR A 93 -18.25 5.78 -36.18
CA TYR A 93 -18.34 4.61 -37.04
C TYR A 93 -19.29 4.96 -38.19
N CYS A 94 -18.84 4.70 -39.42
CA CYS A 94 -19.72 4.45 -40.57
C CYS A 94 -20.39 3.10 -40.42
#